data_AF-A0A9D6HLR4-F1
#
_entry.id   AF-A0A9D6HLR4-F1
#
_cell.length_a   1.000
_cell.length_b   1.000
_cell.length_c   1.000
_cell.angle_alpha   90.00
_cell.angle_beta   90.00
_cell.angle_gamma   90.00
#
_symmetry.space_group_name_H-M   'P 1'
#
loop_
_entity.id
_entity.type
_entity.pdbx_description
1 polymer ?
#
loop_
_entity_poly.entity_id
_entity_poly.type
_entity_poly.pdbx_seq_one_letter_code
_entity_poly.pdbx_strand_id
1 'polypeptide(L)'
;MLLLQALFTGLLNGGIYSLVAVGLTLIFGVMRIINFAHGSLMMVGMYVSYWLFAAWGVDPYLSLIASAALLFLVGLAIQAILIGPVIEAPEHDQLLLTLGISLVVE
;
A
#
# COMPACT_ATOMS: atom_id res chain seq x y z
N MET A 1 2.51 -34.24 -8.92
CA MET A 1 2.46 -33.38 -7.71
C MET A 1 3.01 -31.97 -7.96
N LEU A 2 4.23 -31.83 -8.49
CA LEU A 2 4.88 -30.52 -8.72
C LEU A 2 4.06 -29.55 -9.59
N LEU A 3 3.44 -30.02 -10.68
CA LEU A 3 2.61 -29.17 -11.55
C LEU A 3 1.42 -28.57 -10.80
N LEU A 4 0.73 -29.37 -9.98
CA LEU A 4 -0.43 -28.93 -9.21
C LEU A 4 -0.01 -27.87 -8.17
N GLN A 5 1.10 -28.10 -7.47
CA GLN A 5 1.65 -27.14 -6.51
C GLN A 5 2.06 -25.82 -7.20
N ALA A 6 2.70 -25.90 -8.37
CA ALA A 6 3.11 -24.72 -9.14
C ALA A 6 1.88 -23.90 -9.59
N LEU A 7 0.79 -24.56 -10.01
CA LEU A 7 -0.46 -23.90 -10.36
C LEU A 7 -1.08 -23.17 -9.16
N PHE A 8 -1.18 -23.81 -8.00
CA PHE A 8 -1.71 -23.16 -6.79
C PHE A 8 -0.82 -22.00 -6.33
N THR A 9 0.49 -22.18 -6.34
CA THR A 9 1.45 -21.13 -5.94
C THR A 9 1.38 -19.94 -6.91
N GLY A 10 1.31 -20.21 -8.22
CA GLY A 10 1.16 -19.18 -9.25
C GLY A 10 -0.15 -18.42 -9.11
N LEU A 11 -1.26 -19.11 -8.81
CA LEU A 11 -2.57 -18.49 -8.61
C LEU A 11 -2.58 -17.59 -7.36
N LEU A 12 -2.02 -18.06 -6.24
CA LEU A 12 -1.95 -17.30 -5.00
C LEU A 12 -1.09 -16.03 -5.17
N ASN A 13 0.12 -16.18 -5.72
CA ASN A 13 1.00 -15.03 -5.97
C ASN A 13 0.42 -14.08 -7.02
N GLY A 14 -0.19 -14.60 -8.08
CA GLY A 14 -0.90 -13.80 -9.09
C GLY A 14 -2.06 -13.01 -8.48
N GLY A 15 -2.79 -13.60 -7.53
CA GLY A 15 -3.83 -12.92 -6.76
C GLY A 15 -3.28 -11.77 -5.90
N ILE A 16 -2.14 -11.98 -5.24
CA ILE A 16 -1.45 -10.91 -4.47
C ILE A 16 -1.07 -9.76 -5.41
N TYR A 17 -0.38 -10.03 -6.52
CA TYR A 17 0.01 -8.98 -7.47
C TYR A 17 -1.19 -8.27 -8.10
N SER A 18 -2.28 -9.00 -8.33
CA SER A 18 -3.52 -8.42 -8.84
C SER A 18 -4.17 -7.48 -7.82
N LEU A 19 -4.19 -7.82 -6.54
CA LEU A 19 -4.68 -6.95 -5.47
C LEU A 19 -3.84 -5.66 -5.38
N VAL A 20 -2.52 -5.78 -5.46
CA VAL A 20 -1.59 -4.63 -5.51
C VAL A 20 -1.90 -3.73 -6.71
N ALA A 21 -2.04 -4.32 -7.91
CA ALA A 21 -2.34 -3.58 -9.12
C ALA A 21 -3.72 -2.89 -9.08
N VAL A 22 -4.74 -3.54 -8.50
CA VAL A 22 -6.08 -2.96 -8.32
C VAL A 22 -6.00 -1.73 -7.41
N GLY A 23 -5.27 -1.81 -6.30
CA GLY A 23 -5.08 -0.65 -5.41
C GLY A 23 -4.46 0.54 -6.13
N LEU A 24 -3.39 0.30 -6.89
CA LEU A 24 -2.76 1.33 -7.72
C LEU A 24 -3.74 1.89 -8.77
N THR A 25 -4.48 1.02 -9.46
CA THR A 25 -5.46 1.40 -10.49
C THR A 25 -6.59 2.24 -9.93
N LEU A 26 -7.04 1.99 -8.70
CA LEU A 26 -8.07 2.79 -8.03
C LEU A 26 -7.58 4.22 -7.75
N ILE A 27 -6.33 4.36 -7.30
CA ILE A 27 -5.72 5.67 -7.05
C ILE A 27 -5.65 6.49 -8.35
N PHE A 28 -5.07 5.90 -9.41
CA PHE A 28 -4.96 6.56 -10.71
C PHE A 28 -6.31 6.77 -11.39
N GLY A 29 -7.20 5.79 -11.33
CA GLY A 29 -8.47 5.79 -12.05
C GLY A 29 -9.48 6.79 -11.49
N VAL A 30 -9.47 7.01 -10.17
CA VAL A 30 -10.39 7.93 -9.51
C VAL A 30 -9.77 9.30 -9.32
N MET A 31 -8.54 9.39 -8.78
CA MET A 31 -7.93 10.68 -8.45
C MET A 31 -7.11 11.28 -9.59
N ARG A 32 -6.71 10.48 -10.60
CA ARG A 32 -5.79 10.89 -11.68
C ARG A 32 -4.44 11.43 -11.16
N ILE A 33 -4.04 11.03 -9.96
CA ILE A 33 -2.77 11.41 -9.32
C ILE A 33 -1.77 10.27 -9.48
N ILE A 34 -0.52 10.62 -9.81
CA ILE A 34 0.59 9.68 -9.81
C ILE A 34 1.16 9.52 -8.40
N ASN A 35 0.76 8.45 -7.71
CA ASN A 35 1.21 8.16 -6.34
C ASN A 35 2.42 7.22 -6.32
N PHE A 36 3.63 7.78 -6.28
CA PHE A 36 4.87 7.00 -6.14
C PHE A 36 5.06 6.40 -4.73
N ALA A 37 4.39 6.94 -3.71
CA ALA A 37 4.46 6.43 -2.34
C ALA A 37 3.65 5.15 -2.10
N HIS A 38 2.92 4.64 -3.11
CA HIS A 38 2.08 3.45 -2.93
C HIS A 38 2.88 2.24 -2.43
N GLY A 39 4.07 2.01 -3.00
CA GLY A 39 4.95 0.91 -2.59
C GLY A 39 5.50 1.06 -1.18
N SER A 40 5.94 2.25 -0.79
CA SER A 40 6.45 2.53 0.55
C SER A 40 5.35 2.43 1.61
N LEU A 41 4.14 2.92 1.34
CA LEU A 41 2.98 2.73 2.22
C LEU A 41 2.58 1.25 2.35
N MET A 42 2.71 0.47 1.28
CA MET A 42 2.50 -0.98 1.35
C MET A 42 3.53 -1.65 2.26
N MET A 43 4.81 -1.27 2.16
CA MET A 43 5.86 -1.78 3.05
C MET A 43 5.56 -1.49 4.52
N VAL A 44 5.05 -0.30 4.83
CA VAL A 44 4.65 0.03 6.22
C VAL A 44 3.60 -0.95 6.74
N GLY A 45 2.56 -1.26 5.94
CA GLY A 45 1.54 -2.25 6.33
C GLY A 45 2.10 -3.66 6.54
N MET A 46 3.06 -4.05 5.70
CA MET A 46 3.77 -5.32 5.84
C MET A 46 4.58 -5.37 7.14
N TYR A 47 5.33 -4.30 7.45
CA TYR A 47 6.12 -4.23 8.68
C TYR A 47 5.24 -4.19 9.93
N VAL A 48 4.11 -3.49 9.89
CA VAL A 48 3.14 -3.49 11.00
C VAL A 48 2.64 -4.90 11.27
N SER A 49 2.21 -5.63 10.22
CA SER A 49 1.78 -7.02 10.38
C SER A 49 2.91 -7.93 10.89
N TYR A 50 4.13 -7.73 10.39
CA TYR A 50 5.31 -8.46 10.86
C TYR A 50 5.58 -8.21 12.35
N TRP A 51 5.57 -6.97 12.80
CA TRP A 51 5.84 -6.62 14.20
C TRP A 51 4.72 -7.07 15.14
N LEU A 52 3.45 -7.00 14.71
CA LEU A 52 2.32 -7.55 15.46
C LEU A 52 2.50 -9.05 15.72
N PHE A 53 2.96 -9.80 14.71
CA PHE A 53 3.26 -11.21 14.85
C PHE A 53 4.54 -11.45 15.68
N ALA A 54 5.63 -10.77 15.38
CA ALA A 54 6.94 -11.02 15.99
C ALA A 54 7.03 -10.60 17.47
N ALA A 55 6.41 -9.46 17.84
CA ALA A 55 6.49 -8.92 19.19
C ALA A 55 5.34 -9.41 20.10
N TRP A 56 4.14 -9.57 19.56
CA TRP A 56 2.94 -9.89 20.36
C TRP A 56 2.31 -11.24 20.00
N GLY A 57 2.85 -11.98 19.04
CA GLY A 57 2.32 -13.28 18.64
C GLY A 57 0.92 -13.20 18.03
N VAL A 58 0.51 -12.02 17.55
CA VAL A 58 -0.81 -11.83 16.94
C VAL A 58 -0.87 -12.61 15.64
N ASP A 59 -1.92 -13.39 15.46
CA ASP A 59 -2.13 -14.17 14.24
C ASP A 59 -2.11 -13.24 12.99
N PRO A 60 -1.38 -13.59 11.92
CA PRO A 60 -1.27 -12.76 10.71
C PRO A 60 -2.61 -12.42 10.04
N TYR A 61 -3.65 -13.27 10.20
CA TYR A 61 -4.97 -12.98 9.69
C TYR A 61 -5.71 -11.93 10.53
N LEU A 62 -5.47 -11.89 11.85
CA LEU A 62 -5.98 -10.85 12.74
C LEU A 62 -5.21 -9.53 12.58
N SER A 63 -3.91 -9.60 12.31
CA SER A 63 -3.08 -8.42 12.05
C SER A 63 -3.50 -7.67 10.78
N LEU A 64 -4.22 -8.32 9.86
CA LEU A 64 -4.80 -7.68 8.67
C LEU A 64 -5.75 -6.54 9.05
N ILE A 65 -6.61 -6.73 10.06
CA ILE A 65 -7.58 -5.71 10.47
C ILE A 65 -6.85 -4.52 11.09
N ALA A 66 -5.88 -4.79 11.96
CA ALA A 66 -5.09 -3.76 12.62
C ALA A 66 -4.23 -2.95 11.63
N SER A 67 -3.56 -3.64 10.68
CA SER A 67 -2.74 -2.98 9.65
C SER A 67 -3.59 -2.21 8.66
N ALA A 68 -4.76 -2.72 8.26
CA ALA A 68 -5.71 -1.99 7.41
C ALA A 68 -6.23 -0.72 8.11
N ALA A 69 -6.63 -0.81 9.39
CA ALA A 69 -7.08 0.35 10.15
C ALA A 69 -5.98 1.40 10.30
N LEU A 70 -4.75 0.98 10.62
CA LEU A 70 -3.62 1.89 10.76
C LEU A 70 -3.27 2.56 9.43
N LEU A 71 -3.14 1.79 8.34
CA LEU A 71 -2.83 2.34 7.02
C LEU A 71 -3.95 3.24 6.50
N PHE A 72 -5.21 2.95 6.82
CA PHE A 72 -6.32 3.83 6.49
C PHE A 72 -6.19 5.18 7.19
N LEU A 73 -5.88 5.19 8.49
CA LEU A 73 -5.67 6.43 9.24
C LEU A 73 -4.46 7.24 8.74
N VAL A 74 -3.34 6.57 8.47
CA VAL A 74 -2.14 7.19 7.89
C VAL A 74 -2.43 7.75 6.51
N GLY A 75 -3.11 6.96 5.66
CA GLY A 75 -3.52 7.37 4.32
C GLY A 75 -4.48 8.56 4.34
N LEU A 76 -5.45 8.59 5.27
CA LEU A 76 -6.32 9.74 5.47
C LEU A 76 -5.54 11.00 5.87
N ALA A 77 -4.57 10.88 6.78
CA ALA A 77 -3.74 12.01 7.19
C ALA A 77 -2.90 12.54 6.03
N ILE A 78 -2.25 11.64 5.26
CA ILE A 78 -1.48 12.01 4.06
C ILE A 78 -2.40 12.67 3.02
N GLN A 79 -3.58 12.09 2.79
CA GLN A 79 -4.55 12.61 1.83
C GLN A 79 -5.01 14.02 2.22
N ALA A 80 -5.34 14.25 3.48
CA ALA A 80 -5.87 15.54 3.93
C ALA A 80 -4.80 16.63 4.03
N ILE A 81 -3.60 16.29 4.49
CA ILE A 81 -2.55 17.26 4.83
C ILE A 81 -1.62 17.54 3.65
N LEU A 82 -1.24 16.49 2.92
CA LEU A 82 -0.20 16.59 1.89
C LEU A 82 -0.81 16.61 0.49
N ILE A 83 -1.69 15.67 0.17
CA ILE A 83 -2.21 15.51 -1.20
C ILE A 83 -3.33 16.53 -1.50
N GLY A 84 -4.25 16.74 -0.56
CA GLY A 84 -5.40 17.64 -0.71
C GLY A 84 -5.02 19.05 -1.20
N PRO A 85 -3.99 19.70 -0.63
CA PRO A 85 -3.55 21.02 -1.09
C PRO A 85 -2.90 21.04 -2.48
N VAL A 86 -2.38 19.91 -2.96
CA VAL A 86 -1.58 19.81 -4.21
C VAL A 86 -2.39 19.14 -5.33
N ILE A 87 -3.66 18.79 -5.08
CA ILE A 87 -4.50 18.08 -6.05
C ILE A 87 -4.81 18.89 -7.32
N GLU A 88 -4.88 20.23 -7.20
CA GLU A 88 -5.07 21.15 -8.32
C GLU A 88 -3.74 21.60 -8.95
N ALA A 89 -2.60 21.26 -8.33
CA ALA A 89 -1.30 21.59 -8.86
C ALA A 89 -0.95 20.68 -10.06
N PRO A 90 -0.01 21.10 -10.91
CA PRO A 90 0.46 20.28 -12.02
C PRO A 90 0.95 18.88 -11.60
N GLU A 91 0.85 17.91 -12.51
CA GLU A 91 1.22 16.50 -12.24
C GLU A 91 2.66 16.31 -11.74
N HIS A 92 3.59 17.19 -12.16
CA HIS A 92 4.99 17.15 -11.70
C HIS A 92 5.15 17.45 -10.21
N ASP A 93 4.34 18.38 -9.67
CA ASP A 93 4.38 18.74 -8.25
C ASP A 93 3.80 17.61 -7.38
N GLN A 94 2.75 16.96 -7.87
CA GLN A 94 2.16 15.77 -7.23
C GLN A 94 3.14 14.60 -7.19
N LEU A 95 3.89 14.41 -8.28
CA LEU A 95 4.97 13.44 -8.39
C LEU A 95 6.08 13.71 -7.37
N LEU A 96 6.58 14.95 -7.33
CA LEU A 96 7.63 15.37 -6.40
C LEU A 96 7.21 15.18 -4.94
N LEU A 97 5.95 15.52 -4.61
CA LEU A 97 5.40 15.32 -3.28
C LEU A 97 5.37 13.84 -2.91
N THR A 98 4.82 12.98 -3.77
CA THR A 98 4.67 11.55 -3.47
C THR A 98 6.01 10.82 -3.44
N LEU A 99 6.99 11.24 -4.24
CA LEU A 99 8.38 10.79 -4.12
C LEU A 99 9.01 11.23 -2.79
N GLY A 100 8.78 12.49 -2.38
CA GLY A 100 9.24 13.00 -1.08
C GLY A 100 8.65 12.21 0.08
N ILE A 101 7.36 11.85 0.02
CA ILE A 101 6.74 10.96 1.02
C ILE A 101 7.44 9.60 1.01
N SER A 102 7.69 9.02 -0.16
CA SER A 102 8.35 7.71 -0.24
C SER A 102 9.73 7.73 0.40
N LEU A 103 10.55 8.76 0.14
CA LEU A 103 11.90 8.90 0.71
C LEU A 103 11.92 9.06 2.24
N VAL A 104 10.85 9.58 2.84
CA VAL A 104 10.73 9.71 4.30
C VAL A 104 10.29 8.40 4.95
N VAL A 105 9.52 7.59 4.21
CA VAL A 105 8.95 6.33 4.70
C VAL A 105 9.91 5.15 4.51
N GLU A 106 10.68 5.17 3.42
CA GLU A 106 11.71 4.18 3.09
C GLU A 106 12.95 4.31 3.99
#